data_AF-A0A537ZTK3-F1
#
_entry.id   AF-A0A537ZTK3-F1
#
_cell.length_a   1.000
_cell.length_b   1.000
_cell.length_c   1.000
_cell.angle_alpha   90.00
_cell.angle_beta   90.00
_cell.angle_gamma   90.00
#
_symmetry.space_group_name_H-M   'P 1'
#
loop_
_entity.id
_entity.type
_entity.pdbx_description
1 polymer ?
#
loop_
_entity_poly.entity_id
_entity_poly.type
_entity_poly.pdbx_seq_one_letter_code
_entity_poly.pdbx_strand_id
1 'polypeptide(L)'
;MFCLAMRRDVFSHLGPLDERYELGLLEDDDYAERARRAGYTLRCAEDVFIHHFGEGSFGKLVPSGEYQRVLAANRRRFQQKWGIAWQPYERRQSPRYLELRTQIRRIVDRQIPSGARILVVSRGDDELTEFDGHIGMHFPQDPSGVFAGDYPRDDAQAITQLEELRAKGAAYLVIPRPGAWWLDHYRELRRHLETRYRLLVTDGDAAVIYDLGGAGENGG
;
A
#
# COMPACT_ATOMS: atom_id res chain seq x y z
N MET A 1 -5.88 -5.45 12.21
CA MET A 1 -4.95 -4.59 12.95
C MET A 1 -3.55 -5.17 12.83
N PHE A 2 -2.65 -4.50 12.13
CA PHE A 2 -1.28 -4.99 11.93
C PHE A 2 -0.29 -4.48 12.98
N CYS A 3 -0.53 -3.31 13.55
CA CYS A 3 0.30 -2.73 14.60
C CYS A 3 -0.59 -2.05 15.64
N LEU A 4 -0.33 -2.32 16.91
CA LEU A 4 -1.11 -1.85 18.05
C LEU A 4 -0.18 -1.32 19.12
N ALA A 5 -0.56 -0.19 19.72
CA ALA A 5 0.01 0.30 20.96
C ALA A 5 -1.09 0.34 22.01
N MET A 6 -0.80 -0.17 23.20
CA MET A 6 -1.69 -0.11 24.35
C MET A 6 -0.88 0.04 25.62
N ARG A 7 -1.49 0.59 26.66
CA ARG A 7 -0.85 0.68 27.97
C ARG A 7 -0.66 -0.72 28.57
N ARG A 8 0.37 -0.88 29.40
CA ARG A 8 0.68 -2.17 30.04
C ARG A 8 -0.44 -2.66 30.97
N ASP A 9 -1.09 -1.76 31.71
CA ASP A 9 -2.24 -2.08 32.56
C ASP A 9 -3.42 -2.65 31.74
N VAL A 10 -3.67 -2.10 30.55
CA VAL A 10 -4.69 -2.60 29.63
C VAL A 10 -4.35 -4.00 29.15
N PHE A 11 -3.10 -4.25 28.75
CA PHE A 11 -2.67 -5.60 28.37
C PHE A 11 -2.78 -6.59 29.53
N SER A 12 -2.34 -6.21 30.73
CA SER A 12 -2.45 -7.04 31.93
C SER A 12 -3.91 -7.38 32.27
N HIS A 13 -4.85 -6.50 31.95
CA HIS A 13 -6.28 -6.73 32.15
C HIS A 13 -6.90 -7.63 31.06
N LEU A 14 -6.58 -7.38 29.78
CA LEU A 14 -7.18 -8.10 28.64
C LEU A 14 -6.54 -9.47 28.36
N GLY A 15 -5.29 -9.66 28.80
CA GLY A 15 -4.51 -10.86 28.58
C GLY A 15 -3.95 -10.99 27.15
N PRO A 16 -3.32 -12.14 26.83
CA PRO A 16 -2.76 -12.42 25.51
C PRO A 16 -3.83 -12.65 24.44
N LEU A 17 -3.40 -12.77 23.19
CA LEU A 17 -4.24 -13.21 22.08
C LEU A 17 -4.86 -14.59 22.37
N ASP A 18 -6.04 -14.85 21.81
CA ASP A 18 -6.72 -16.14 21.99
C ASP A 18 -6.09 -17.19 21.06
N GLU A 19 -5.50 -18.23 21.65
CA GLU A 19 -4.81 -19.30 20.90
C GLU A 19 -5.76 -20.19 20.08
N ARG A 20 -7.09 -20.01 20.19
CA ARG A 20 -8.07 -20.68 19.33
C ARG A 20 -7.94 -20.31 17.85
N TYR A 21 -7.34 -19.17 17.54
CA TYR A 21 -7.09 -18.72 16.16
C TYR A 21 -5.70 -19.23 15.73
N GLU A 22 -5.68 -20.31 14.94
CA GLU A 22 -4.49 -21.11 14.59
C GLU A 22 -3.34 -20.29 13.94
N LEU A 23 -3.28 -20.28 12.60
CA LEU A 23 -2.22 -19.65 11.81
C LEU A 23 -2.33 -18.11 11.79
N GLY A 24 -3.28 -17.53 12.54
CA GLY A 24 -3.77 -16.15 12.45
C GLY A 24 -5.05 -16.02 11.60
N LEU A 25 -5.45 -14.79 11.30
CA LEU A 25 -6.75 -14.34 10.78
C LEU A 25 -7.84 -14.30 11.87
N LEU A 26 -8.37 -13.10 12.17
CA LEU A 26 -9.40 -12.77 13.18
C LEU A 26 -8.94 -12.79 14.65
N GLU A 27 -7.66 -13.08 14.93
CA GLU A 27 -7.12 -12.95 16.30
C GLU A 27 -7.15 -11.50 16.80
N ASP A 28 -6.97 -10.57 15.87
CA ASP A 28 -7.02 -9.14 16.09
C ASP A 28 -8.46 -8.62 16.19
N ASP A 29 -9.38 -9.14 15.36
CA ASP A 29 -10.83 -8.93 15.50
C ASP A 29 -11.31 -9.35 16.90
N ASP A 30 -10.90 -10.54 17.36
CA ASP A 30 -11.21 -11.05 18.69
C ASP A 30 -10.71 -10.12 19.79
N TYR A 31 -9.46 -9.66 19.66
CA TYR A 31 -8.85 -8.78 20.64
C TYR A 31 -9.55 -7.42 20.67
N ALA A 32 -9.93 -6.88 19.51
CA ALA A 32 -10.72 -5.66 19.41
C ALA A 32 -12.07 -5.79 20.11
N GLU A 33 -12.79 -6.88 19.86
CA GLU A 33 -14.08 -7.12 20.49
C GLU A 33 -13.95 -7.27 22.01
N ARG A 34 -12.92 -7.98 22.48
CA ARG A 34 -12.59 -8.09 23.91
C ARG A 34 -12.33 -6.73 24.53
N ALA A 35 -11.53 -5.89 23.88
CA ALA A 35 -11.23 -4.54 24.34
C ALA A 35 -12.51 -3.68 24.42
N ARG A 36 -13.38 -3.73 23.40
CA ARG A 36 -14.67 -3.01 23.41
C ARG A 36 -15.57 -3.44 24.57
N ARG A 37 -15.71 -4.75 24.79
CA ARG A 37 -16.55 -5.26 25.89
C ARG A 37 -15.99 -4.98 27.28
N ALA A 38 -14.67 -4.78 27.39
CA ALA A 38 -14.03 -4.31 28.61
C ALA A 38 -14.11 -2.77 28.78
N GLY A 39 -14.81 -2.05 27.90
CA GLY A 39 -15.03 -0.60 28.00
C GLY A 39 -13.94 0.25 27.36
N TYR A 40 -12.99 -0.34 26.62
CA TYR A 40 -11.96 0.41 25.90
C TYR A 40 -12.44 0.87 24.53
N THR A 41 -11.86 1.97 24.06
CA THR A 41 -12.10 2.49 22.71
C THR A 41 -10.90 2.20 21.83
N LEU A 42 -11.14 1.72 20.62
CA LEU A 42 -10.12 1.57 19.59
C LEU A 42 -10.01 2.85 18.77
N ARG A 43 -8.80 3.37 18.62
CA ARG A 43 -8.50 4.58 17.85
C ARG A 43 -7.35 4.30 16.89
N CYS A 44 -7.37 4.98 15.74
CA CYS A 44 -6.26 5.01 14.80
C CYS A 44 -5.49 6.31 15.00
N ALA A 45 -4.18 6.22 15.23
CA ALA A 45 -3.31 7.40 15.24
C ALA A 45 -3.01 7.79 13.79
N GLU A 46 -3.63 8.88 13.33
CA GLU A 46 -3.58 9.27 11.91
C GLU A 46 -2.30 10.00 11.51
N ASP A 47 -1.53 10.45 12.50
CA ASP A 47 -0.24 11.13 12.37
C ASP A 47 0.95 10.17 12.43
N VAL A 48 0.72 8.88 12.73
CA VAL A 48 1.75 7.84 12.77
C VAL A 48 1.71 7.02 11.48
N PHE A 49 2.84 6.97 10.76
CA PHE A 49 2.99 6.12 9.60
C PHE A 49 3.84 4.89 9.91
N ILE A 50 3.27 3.70 9.67
CA ILE A 50 3.96 2.42 9.79
C ILE A 50 3.90 1.72 8.45
N HIS A 51 5.07 1.50 7.85
CA HIS A 51 5.18 0.66 6.68
C HIS A 51 5.22 -0.82 7.11
N HIS A 52 4.33 -1.63 6.54
CA HIS A 52 4.32 -3.08 6.71
C HIS A 52 4.59 -3.72 5.35
N PHE A 53 5.69 -4.47 5.24
CA PHE A 53 5.93 -5.34 4.08
C PHE A 53 4.91 -6.48 4.15
N GLY A 54 3.91 -6.43 3.26
CA GLY A 54 2.75 -7.34 3.25
C GLY A 54 3.09 -8.80 2.96
N GLU A 55 2.10 -9.65 3.22
CA GLU A 55 1.90 -11.01 2.69
C GLU A 55 2.98 -12.10 2.82
N GLY A 56 4.12 -11.84 3.47
CA GLY A 56 5.19 -12.83 3.61
C GLY A 56 4.77 -14.22 4.15
N SER A 57 3.77 -14.25 5.04
CA SER A 57 3.25 -15.48 5.67
C SER A 57 1.94 -15.99 5.06
N PHE A 58 0.94 -15.13 4.87
CA PHE A 58 -0.40 -15.55 4.44
C PHE A 58 -0.60 -15.62 2.93
N GLY A 59 0.16 -14.84 2.13
CA GLY A 59 0.06 -14.87 0.67
C GLY A 59 0.38 -16.26 0.10
N LYS A 60 1.29 -16.99 0.77
CA LYS A 60 1.66 -18.38 0.44
C LYS A 60 0.52 -19.39 0.64
N LEU A 61 -0.49 -19.06 1.44
CA LEU A 61 -1.65 -19.92 1.71
C LEU A 61 -2.77 -19.71 0.70
N VAL A 62 -2.70 -18.68 -0.15
CA VAL A 62 -3.71 -18.38 -1.16
C VAL A 62 -3.74 -19.44 -2.27
N PRO A 63 -2.61 -19.83 -2.89
CA PRO A 63 -2.61 -20.82 -3.98
C PRO A 63 -3.13 -22.20 -3.57
N SER A 64 -2.92 -22.60 -2.32
CA SER A 64 -3.37 -23.90 -1.79
C SER A 64 -4.84 -23.91 -1.36
N GLY A 65 -5.52 -22.75 -1.36
CA GLY A 65 -6.86 -22.59 -0.79
C GLY A 65 -6.90 -22.64 0.74
N GLU A 66 -5.75 -22.82 1.39
CA GLU A 66 -5.66 -22.91 2.85
C GLU A 66 -6.07 -21.61 3.54
N TYR A 67 -5.79 -20.46 2.93
CA TYR A 67 -6.24 -19.16 3.42
C TYR A 67 -7.75 -19.13 3.67
N GLN A 68 -8.54 -19.56 2.68
CA GLN A 68 -10.01 -19.55 2.78
C GLN A 68 -10.52 -20.55 3.81
N ARG A 69 -9.86 -21.70 3.92
CA ARG A 69 -10.17 -22.72 4.95
C ARG A 69 -9.97 -22.16 6.35
N VAL A 70 -8.81 -21.54 6.62
CA VAL A 70 -8.47 -20.95 7.93
C VAL A 70 -9.42 -19.80 8.26
N LEU A 71 -9.66 -18.89 7.30
CA LEU A 71 -10.58 -17.77 7.47
C LEU A 71 -12.00 -18.24 7.82
N ALA A 72 -12.52 -19.26 7.13
CA ALA A 72 -13.85 -19.81 7.40
C ALA A 72 -13.92 -20.49 8.78
N ALA A 73 -12.86 -21.20 9.20
CA ALA A 73 -12.79 -21.82 10.52
C ALA A 73 -12.75 -20.76 11.64
N ASN A 74 -11.88 -19.76 11.50
CA ASN A 74 -11.72 -18.68 12.48
C ASN A 74 -12.98 -17.81 12.59
N ARG A 75 -13.69 -17.59 11.48
CA ARG A 75 -15.00 -16.94 11.50
C ARG A 75 -16.01 -17.68 12.37
N ARG A 76 -16.10 -19.01 12.24
CA ARG A 76 -17.00 -19.82 13.08
C ARG A 76 -16.62 -19.69 14.56
N ARG A 77 -15.33 -19.75 14.90
CA ARG A 77 -14.83 -19.58 16.27
C ARG A 77 -15.19 -18.22 16.85
N PHE A 78 -14.96 -17.15 16.09
CA PHE A 78 -15.30 -15.78 16.48
C PHE A 78 -16.80 -15.64 16.76
N GLN A 79 -17.64 -16.08 15.83
CA GLN A 79 -19.09 -15.96 15.96
C GLN A 79 -19.64 -16.79 17.13
N GLN A 80 -19.10 -18.00 17.35
CA GLN A 80 -19.48 -18.82 18.50
C GLN A 80 -19.10 -18.17 19.84
N LYS A 81 -17.92 -17.54 19.91
CA LYS A 81 -17.43 -16.90 21.14
C LYS A 81 -18.22 -15.64 21.48
N TRP A 82 -18.48 -14.79 20.48
CA TRP A 82 -19.04 -13.45 20.72
C TRP A 82 -20.54 -13.35 20.50
N GLY A 83 -21.16 -14.35 19.84
CA GLY A 83 -22.59 -14.35 19.53
C GLY A 83 -23.00 -13.31 18.49
N ILE A 84 -22.05 -12.81 17.70
CA ILE A 84 -22.26 -11.79 16.66
C ILE A 84 -21.74 -12.31 15.32
N ALA A 85 -22.36 -11.88 14.22
CA ALA A 85 -21.84 -12.17 12.88
C ALA A 85 -20.55 -11.36 12.63
N TRP A 86 -19.51 -12.02 12.10
CA TRP A 86 -18.31 -11.31 11.67
C TRP A 86 -18.57 -10.65 10.31
N GLN A 87 -18.26 -9.37 10.21
CA GLN A 87 -18.40 -8.59 8.99
C GLN A 87 -17.01 -8.19 8.48
N PRO A 88 -16.72 -8.34 7.17
CA PRO A 88 -15.50 -7.81 6.59
C PRO A 88 -15.40 -6.30 6.82
N TYR A 89 -14.20 -5.80 7.12
CA TYR A 89 -13.97 -4.37 7.19
C TYR A 89 -14.06 -3.76 5.81
N GLU A 90 -14.83 -2.67 5.69
CA GLU A 90 -14.75 -1.79 4.54
C GLU A 90 -13.48 -0.93 4.63
N ARG A 91 -12.98 -0.49 3.47
CA ARG A 91 -11.90 0.49 3.45
C ARG A 91 -12.38 1.75 4.16
N ARG A 92 -11.70 2.11 5.24
CA ARG A 92 -11.95 3.38 5.93
C ARG A 92 -11.65 4.53 4.97
N GLN A 93 -12.65 5.36 4.67
CA GLN A 93 -12.43 6.63 4.00
C GLN A 93 -11.72 7.59 4.97
N SER A 94 -10.40 7.69 4.84
CA SER A 94 -9.60 8.64 5.60
C SER A 94 -9.67 10.01 4.92
N PRO A 95 -10.10 11.09 5.60
CA PRO A 95 -10.07 12.44 5.03
C PRO A 95 -8.68 12.81 4.52
N ARG A 96 -7.63 12.44 5.27
CA ARG A 96 -6.23 12.63 4.87
C ARG A 96 -5.88 11.89 3.58
N TYR A 97 -6.41 10.68 3.39
CA TYR A 97 -6.19 9.92 2.15
C TYR A 97 -6.92 10.56 0.96
N LEU A 98 -8.16 11.01 1.15
CA LEU A 98 -8.91 11.71 0.12
C LEU A 98 -8.21 13.03 -0.27
N GLU A 99 -7.73 13.79 0.71
CA GLU A 99 -6.93 15.00 0.48
C GLU A 99 -5.64 14.70 -0.29
N LEU A 100 -4.88 13.67 0.11
CA LEU A 100 -3.70 13.20 -0.60
C LEU A 100 -4.02 12.89 -2.07
N ARG A 101 -5.08 12.11 -2.33
CA ARG A 101 -5.51 11.75 -3.69
C ARG A 101 -5.87 13.00 -4.50
N THR A 102 -6.64 13.91 -3.92
CA THR A 102 -7.00 15.19 -4.55
C THR A 102 -5.78 16.05 -4.85
N GLN A 103 -4.79 16.11 -3.96
CA GLN A 103 -3.54 16.83 -4.18
C GLN A 103 -2.74 16.22 -5.32
N ILE A 104 -2.57 14.89 -5.34
CA ILE A 104 -1.86 14.19 -6.42
C ILE A 104 -2.53 14.48 -7.77
N ARG A 105 -3.87 14.32 -7.87
CA ARG A 105 -4.61 14.62 -9.10
C ARG A 105 -4.41 16.06 -9.57
N ARG A 106 -4.43 17.03 -8.65
CA ARG A 106 -4.18 18.45 -8.96
C ARG A 106 -2.75 18.71 -9.45
N ILE A 107 -1.77 18.04 -8.87
CA ILE A 107 -0.37 18.15 -9.31
C ILE A 107 -0.22 17.59 -10.72
N VAL A 108 -0.80 16.40 -10.97
CA VAL A 108 -0.79 15.74 -12.28
C VAL A 108 -1.42 16.65 -13.34
N ASP A 109 -2.65 17.12 -13.12
CA ASP A 109 -3.39 17.99 -14.05
C ASP A 109 -2.62 19.27 -14.41
N ARG A 110 -1.90 19.86 -13.46
CA ARG A 110 -1.16 21.12 -13.67
C ARG A 110 0.21 20.95 -14.31
N GLN A 111 0.88 19.84 -14.06
CA GLN A 111 2.30 19.69 -14.39
C GLN A 111 2.59 18.63 -15.44
N ILE A 112 1.68 17.68 -15.65
CA ILE A 112 1.85 16.60 -16.60
C ILE A 112 1.02 16.92 -17.85
N PRO A 113 1.57 16.78 -19.07
CA PRO A 113 0.80 16.96 -20.30
C PRO A 113 -0.35 15.94 -20.43
N SER A 114 -1.48 16.38 -20.98
CA SER A 114 -2.62 15.49 -21.28
C SER A 114 -2.21 14.34 -22.21
N GLY A 115 -2.80 13.17 -22.02
CA GLY A 115 -2.50 11.94 -22.73
C GLY A 115 -1.25 11.20 -22.24
N ALA A 116 -0.48 11.77 -21.31
CA ALA A 116 0.68 11.10 -20.74
C ALA A 116 0.30 9.79 -20.01
N ARG A 117 1.20 8.81 -20.09
CA ARG A 117 1.11 7.54 -19.36
C ARG A 117 1.89 7.66 -18.06
N ILE A 118 1.23 7.45 -16.93
CA ILE A 118 1.73 7.75 -15.59
C ILE A 118 1.78 6.46 -14.77
N LEU A 119 2.98 6.05 -14.36
CA LEU A 119 3.18 4.96 -13.40
C LEU A 119 2.96 5.47 -11.99
N VAL A 120 2.28 4.69 -11.15
CA VAL A 120 2.00 5.05 -9.75
C VAL A 120 2.38 3.92 -8.81
N VAL A 121 3.23 4.21 -7.82
CA VAL A 121 3.47 3.34 -6.66
C VAL A 121 2.18 3.29 -5.81
N SER A 122 1.23 2.48 -6.28
CA SER A 122 -0.18 2.53 -5.88
C SER A 122 -0.55 1.44 -4.88
N ARG A 123 0.23 0.35 -4.81
CA ARG A 123 -0.11 -0.86 -4.05
C ARG A 123 -1.46 -1.47 -4.43
N GLY A 124 -1.81 -1.41 -5.71
CA GLY A 124 -3.10 -1.92 -6.22
C GLY A 124 -4.30 -1.06 -5.84
N ASP A 125 -4.08 0.22 -5.52
CA ASP A 125 -5.16 1.17 -5.35
C ASP A 125 -5.55 1.81 -6.69
N ASP A 126 -6.64 1.34 -7.28
CA ASP A 126 -7.15 1.82 -8.57
C ASP A 126 -7.52 3.32 -8.52
N GLU A 127 -7.96 3.82 -7.38
CA GLU A 127 -8.34 5.24 -7.25
C GLU A 127 -7.13 6.19 -7.39
N LEU A 128 -5.91 5.68 -7.15
CA LEU A 128 -4.66 6.43 -7.34
C LEU A 128 -4.17 6.46 -8.78
N THR A 129 -4.72 5.64 -9.67
CA THR A 129 -4.38 5.63 -11.11
C THR A 129 -5.44 6.35 -11.95
N GLU A 130 -6.58 6.71 -11.36
CA GLU A 130 -7.61 7.53 -11.98
C GLU A 130 -7.17 9.01 -12.08
N PHE A 131 -6.77 9.41 -13.29
CA PHE A 131 -6.43 10.78 -13.65
C PHE A 131 -7.25 11.24 -14.86
N ASP A 132 -7.91 12.38 -14.74
CA ASP A 132 -8.67 12.95 -15.85
C ASP A 132 -7.71 13.36 -16.98
N GLY A 133 -7.96 12.87 -18.20
CA GLY A 133 -7.14 13.24 -19.36
C GLY A 133 -5.74 12.60 -19.40
N HIS A 134 -5.44 11.61 -18.55
CA HIS A 134 -4.19 10.86 -18.56
C HIS A 134 -4.44 9.35 -18.48
N ILE A 135 -3.39 8.56 -18.69
CA ILE A 135 -3.45 7.10 -18.58
C ILE A 135 -2.63 6.69 -17.34
N GLY A 136 -3.29 6.54 -16.19
CA GLY A 136 -2.63 6.02 -14.99
C GLY A 136 -2.48 4.50 -15.03
N MET A 137 -1.37 4.02 -14.48
CA MET A 137 -0.97 2.62 -14.48
C MET A 137 -0.31 2.28 -13.14
N HIS A 138 -0.48 1.04 -12.68
CA HIS A 138 0.16 0.59 -11.45
C HIS A 138 1.66 0.40 -11.65
N PHE A 139 2.42 0.64 -10.59
CA PHE A 139 3.81 0.23 -10.49
C PHE A 139 4.03 -0.36 -9.08
N PRO A 140 4.59 -1.58 -8.97
CA PRO A 140 4.83 -2.56 -10.04
C PRO A 140 3.53 -3.08 -10.68
N GLN A 141 3.62 -3.69 -11.86
CA GLN A 141 2.48 -4.33 -12.54
C GLN A 141 2.89 -5.63 -13.25
N ASP A 142 1.96 -6.58 -13.33
CA ASP A 142 2.15 -7.81 -14.09
C ASP A 142 2.08 -7.55 -15.62
N PRO A 143 2.31 -8.57 -16.47
CA PRO A 143 2.22 -8.40 -17.92
C PRO A 143 0.85 -7.96 -18.45
N SER A 144 -0.23 -8.12 -17.68
CA SER A 144 -1.58 -7.66 -18.03
C SER A 144 -1.83 -6.19 -17.66
N GLY A 145 -0.92 -5.58 -16.89
CA GLY A 145 -1.04 -4.20 -16.43
C GLY A 145 -1.76 -4.04 -15.09
N VAL A 146 -2.14 -5.16 -14.45
CA VAL A 146 -2.71 -5.18 -13.10
C VAL A 146 -1.57 -5.10 -12.09
N PHE A 147 -1.83 -4.51 -10.93
CA PHE A 147 -0.88 -4.54 -9.82
C PHE A 147 -0.40 -5.98 -9.55
N ALA A 148 0.91 -6.18 -9.47
CA ALA A 148 1.52 -7.52 -9.45
C ALA A 148 1.25 -8.35 -8.18
N GLY A 149 0.52 -7.80 -7.20
CA GLY A 149 0.24 -8.44 -5.91
C GLY A 149 1.41 -8.34 -4.91
N ASP A 150 2.63 -8.16 -5.39
CA ASP A 150 3.85 -8.04 -4.60
C ASP A 150 4.75 -6.87 -5.07
N TYR A 151 5.71 -6.50 -4.22
CA TYR A 151 6.77 -5.55 -4.58
C TYR A 151 7.93 -6.24 -5.30
N PRO A 152 8.75 -5.49 -6.07
CA PRO A 152 10.00 -6.03 -6.60
C PRO A 152 10.89 -6.57 -5.49
N ARG A 153 11.50 -7.73 -5.70
CA ARG A 153 12.36 -8.40 -4.72
C ARG A 153 13.60 -7.60 -4.36
N ASP A 154 14.09 -6.79 -5.30
CA ASP A 154 15.33 -6.02 -5.23
C ASP A 154 15.30 -4.82 -6.18
N ASP A 155 16.32 -3.97 -6.08
CA ASP A 155 16.52 -2.83 -6.96
C ASP A 155 16.54 -3.20 -8.45
N ALA A 156 17.22 -4.30 -8.80
CA ALA A 156 17.41 -4.71 -10.18
C ALA A 156 16.08 -5.05 -10.86
N GLN A 157 15.17 -5.73 -10.14
CA GLN A 157 13.83 -6.00 -10.64
C GLN A 157 12.99 -4.72 -10.77
N ALA A 158 13.08 -3.81 -9.79
CA ALA A 158 12.36 -2.54 -9.84
C ALA A 158 12.80 -1.68 -11.04
N ILE A 159 14.11 -1.57 -11.27
CA ILE A 159 14.69 -0.81 -12.39
C ILE A 159 14.32 -1.46 -13.72
N THR A 160 14.48 -2.78 -13.85
CA THR A 160 14.12 -3.51 -15.08
C THR A 160 12.68 -3.24 -15.47
N GLN A 161 11.75 -3.38 -14.53
CA GLN A 161 10.33 -3.17 -14.80
C GLN A 161 10.01 -1.70 -15.11
N LEU A 162 10.65 -0.74 -14.42
CA LEU A 162 10.49 0.69 -14.73
C LEU A 162 10.90 0.98 -16.18
N GLU A 163 12.07 0.49 -16.60
CA GLU A 163 12.59 0.71 -17.95
C GLU A 163 11.76 0.01 -19.02
N GLU A 164 11.26 -1.20 -18.76
CA GLU A 164 10.34 -1.90 -19.67
C GLU A 164 9.04 -1.13 -19.88
N LEU A 165 8.47 -0.57 -18.82
CA LEU A 165 7.23 0.22 -18.89
C LEU A 165 7.47 1.57 -19.55
N ARG A 166 8.63 2.20 -19.28
CA ARG A 166 9.08 3.41 -19.98
C ARG A 166 9.24 3.16 -21.48
N ALA A 167 9.87 2.04 -21.89
CA ALA A 167 10.00 1.65 -23.29
C ALA A 167 8.63 1.41 -23.96
N LYS A 168 7.61 1.04 -23.18
CA LYS A 168 6.20 0.94 -23.61
C LYS A 168 5.44 2.28 -23.55
N GLY A 169 6.14 3.39 -23.34
CA GLY A 169 5.61 4.75 -23.39
C GLY A 169 5.21 5.36 -22.06
N ALA A 170 5.51 4.73 -20.91
CA ALA A 170 5.36 5.39 -19.62
C ALA A 170 6.29 6.61 -19.55
N ALA A 171 5.72 7.78 -19.30
CA ALA A 171 6.44 9.05 -19.36
C ALA A 171 6.69 9.65 -17.97
N TYR A 172 5.95 9.23 -16.95
CA TYR A 172 6.09 9.76 -15.59
C TYR A 172 5.99 8.64 -14.55
N LEU A 173 6.69 8.82 -13.44
CA LEU A 173 6.56 8.00 -12.23
C LEU A 173 6.11 8.87 -11.06
N VAL A 174 4.97 8.52 -10.46
CA VAL A 174 4.43 9.14 -9.25
C VAL A 174 4.65 8.18 -8.08
N ILE A 175 5.31 8.68 -7.05
CA ILE A 175 5.48 8.00 -5.77
C ILE A 175 4.69 8.81 -4.73
N PRO A 176 3.44 8.40 -4.39
CA PRO A 176 2.67 9.03 -3.33
C PRO A 176 3.47 9.07 -2.02
N ARG A 177 3.20 10.05 -1.16
CA ARG A 177 3.97 10.23 0.09
C ARG A 177 4.03 8.97 0.99
N PRO A 178 2.94 8.18 1.15
CA PRO A 178 3.00 6.89 1.86
C PRO A 178 3.90 5.84 1.18
N GLY A 179 4.22 6.01 -0.11
CA GLY A 179 5.13 5.18 -0.88
C GLY A 179 6.58 5.66 -0.87
N ALA A 180 6.91 6.82 -0.29
CA ALA A 180 8.25 7.40 -0.37
C ALA A 180 9.37 6.52 0.22
N TRP A 181 9.03 5.60 1.13
CA TRP A 181 9.96 4.59 1.66
C TRP A 181 10.61 3.75 0.55
N TRP A 182 10.00 3.66 -0.65
CA TRP A 182 10.60 3.03 -1.83
C TRP A 182 11.98 3.61 -2.14
N LEU A 183 12.15 4.92 -2.01
CA LEU A 183 13.41 5.58 -2.32
C LEU A 183 14.49 5.30 -1.28
N ASP A 184 14.11 4.95 -0.05
CA ASP A 184 15.04 4.57 1.02
C ASP A 184 15.38 3.07 0.96
N HIS A 185 14.41 2.24 0.54
CA HIS A 185 14.54 0.79 0.42
C HIS A 185 15.29 0.39 -0.85
N TYR A 186 14.85 0.86 -2.01
CA TYR A 186 15.49 0.63 -3.31
C TYR A 186 16.46 1.77 -3.63
N ARG A 187 17.64 1.71 -3.01
CA ARG A 187 18.66 2.77 -3.09
C ARG A 187 19.25 2.92 -4.49
N GLU A 188 19.44 1.83 -5.20
CA GLU A 188 19.96 1.87 -6.57
C GLU A 188 18.86 2.30 -7.54
N LEU A 189 17.58 1.95 -7.29
CA LEU A 189 16.46 2.54 -8.03
C LEU A 189 16.42 4.06 -7.84
N ARG A 190 16.56 4.54 -6.60
CA ARG A 190 16.62 5.98 -6.31
C ARG A 190 17.76 6.64 -7.08
N ARG A 191 18.98 6.10 -6.99
CA ARG A 191 20.14 6.62 -7.74
C ARG A 191 19.86 6.63 -9.24
N HIS A 192 19.27 5.57 -9.78
CA HIS A 192 18.90 5.49 -11.19
C HIS A 192 17.90 6.58 -11.59
N LEU A 193 16.87 6.82 -10.78
CA LEU A 193 15.91 7.90 -11.00
C LEU A 193 16.56 9.29 -10.98
N GLU A 194 17.36 9.56 -9.95
CA GLU A 194 18.00 10.88 -9.75
C GLU A 194 19.11 11.18 -10.77
N THR A 195 19.76 10.15 -11.33
CA THR A 195 20.84 10.33 -12.32
C THR A 195 20.33 10.39 -13.75
N ARG A 196 19.20 9.73 -14.06
CA ARG A 196 18.74 9.52 -15.43
C ARG A 196 17.51 10.35 -15.80
N TYR A 197 16.74 10.77 -14.80
CA TYR A 197 15.44 11.41 -15.00
C TYR A 197 15.32 12.71 -14.23
N ARG A 198 14.48 13.60 -14.74
CA ARG A 198 14.24 14.90 -14.12
C ARG A 198 13.23 14.74 -12.99
N LEU A 199 13.60 15.18 -11.79
CA LEU A 199 12.65 15.37 -10.69
C LEU A 199 11.73 16.56 -11.02
N LEU A 200 10.44 16.29 -11.24
CA LEU A 200 9.45 17.31 -11.58
C LEU A 200 8.84 17.92 -10.31
N VAL A 201 8.48 17.09 -9.34
CA VAL A 201 7.82 17.51 -8.10
C VAL A 201 8.43 16.81 -6.91
N THR A 202 8.70 17.58 -5.87
CA THR A 202 8.92 17.10 -4.51
C THR A 202 7.99 17.87 -3.58
N ASP A 203 6.74 17.43 -3.53
CA ASP A 203 5.78 17.96 -2.56
C ASP A 203 5.85 17.06 -1.34
N GLY A 204 6.43 17.59 -0.25
CA GLY A 204 6.74 16.85 0.97
C GLY A 204 5.55 16.16 1.62
N ASP A 205 4.34 16.60 1.29
CA ASP A 205 3.09 16.07 1.84
C ASP A 205 2.32 15.19 0.83
N ALA A 206 2.47 15.42 -0.47
CA ALA A 206 1.67 14.73 -1.49
C ALA A 206 2.42 13.61 -2.23
N ALA A 207 3.46 13.93 -3.00
CA ALA A 207 4.14 12.97 -3.87
C ALA A 207 5.51 13.45 -4.35
N VAL A 208 6.33 12.47 -4.74
CA VAL A 208 7.53 12.65 -5.56
C VAL A 208 7.20 12.23 -6.99
N ILE A 209 7.51 13.09 -7.98
CA ILE A 209 7.21 12.81 -9.39
C ILE A 209 8.48 12.96 -10.23
N TYR A 210 8.80 11.92 -11.00
CA TYR A 210 9.88 11.93 -11.99
C TYR A 210 9.31 11.94 -13.41
N ASP A 211 9.94 12.74 -14.27
CA ASP A 211 9.74 12.76 -15.72
C ASP A 211 10.73 11.78 -16.37
N LEU A 212 10.19 10.69 -16.92
CA LEU A 212 10.91 9.58 -17.54
C LEU A 212 11.18 9.82 -19.05
N GLY A 213 10.58 10.87 -19.62
CA GLY A 213 10.73 11.23 -21.04
C GLY A 213 12.07 11.90 -21.34
N GLY A 214 12.63 12.61 -20.35
CA GLY A 214 13.94 13.23 -20.44
C GLY A 214 15.06 12.32 -19.96
N ALA A 215 15.39 11.26 -20.71
CA ALA A 215 16.74 10.71 -20.57
C ALA A 215 17.69 11.80 -21.09
N GLY A 216 18.55 12.34 -20.23
CA GLY A 216 19.46 13.43 -20.61
C GLY A 216 20.17 13.13 -21.93
N GLU A 217 19.84 13.88 -22.97
CA GLU A 217 20.71 14.07 -24.11
C GLU A 217 21.95 14.81 -23.57
N ASN A 218 22.94 14.08 -23.09
CA ASN A 218 24.30 14.59 -23.07
C ASN A 218 24.77 14.59 -24.54
N GLY A 219 24.37 15.63 -25.26
CA GLY A 219 24.94 15.99 -26.55
C GLY A 219 26.33 16.61 -26.37
N GLY A 220 27.26 16.21 -27.24
CA GLY A 220 28.56 16.85 -27.44
C GLY A 220 29.75 16.04 -26.99
#